data_AF-A0A4T2BYH0-F1
#
_entry.id   AF-A0A4T2BYH0-F1
#
_cell.length_a   1.000
_cell.length_b   1.000
_cell.length_c   1.000
_cell.angle_alpha   90.00
_cell.angle_beta   90.00
_cell.angle_gamma   90.00
#
_symmetry.space_group_name_H-M   'P 1'
#
loop_
_entity.id
_entity.type
_entity.pdbx_description
1 polymer ?
#
loop_
_entity_poly.entity_id
_entity_poly.type
_entity_poly.pdbx_seq_one_letter_code
_entity_poly.pdbx_strand_id
1 'polypeptide(L)' 'MSQLGKRPVESRQSSGGVVTVVSLVVSLVLFIGGMYLFGLAFQFPDFGTLIFSSGLVAVCLGVFIPLQVLRHVDGA' A
#
# COMPACT_ATOMS: atom_id res chain seq x y z
N MET A 1 -22.15 -1.37 48.67
CA MET A 1 -20.67 -1.49 48.67
C MET A 1 -20.38 -2.97 48.43
N SER A 2 -19.75 -3.47 47.38
CA SER A 2 -18.98 -2.89 46.29
C SER A 2 -18.87 -3.98 45.22
N GLN A 3 -19.42 -3.78 44.04
CA GLN A 3 -19.03 -4.54 42.83
C GLN A 3 -18.69 -3.53 41.74
N LEU A 4 -17.88 -2.54 42.14
CA LEU A 4 -17.28 -1.55 41.27
C LEU A 4 -16.03 -2.17 40.65
N GLY A 5 -16.03 -2.28 39.33
CA GLY A 5 -14.80 -2.09 38.57
C GLY A 5 -13.92 -3.33 38.37
N LYS A 6 -14.37 -4.24 37.51
CA LYS A 6 -13.45 -4.87 36.56
C LYS A 6 -14.03 -4.74 35.16
N ARG A 7 -13.84 -3.57 34.56
CA ARG A 7 -13.92 -3.47 33.10
C ARG A 7 -12.70 -4.23 32.59
N PRO A 8 -12.85 -5.25 31.74
CA PRO A 8 -11.71 -5.85 31.07
C PRO A 8 -11.02 -4.72 30.31
N VAL A 9 -9.73 -4.53 30.57
CA VAL A 9 -8.87 -3.71 29.72
C VAL A 9 -8.84 -4.44 28.39
N GLU A 10 -9.74 -4.04 27.49
CA GLU A 10 -9.76 -4.46 26.10
C GLU A 10 -8.41 -4.06 25.52
N SER A 11 -7.51 -5.03 25.43
CA SER A 11 -6.31 -4.95 24.65
C SER A 11 -6.74 -4.76 23.19
N ARG A 12 -7.03 -3.52 22.81
CA ARG A 12 -7.07 -3.04 21.43
C ARG A 12 -5.64 -3.12 20.88
N GLN A 13 -5.20 -4.36 20.73
CA GLN A 13 -3.91 -4.74 20.19
C GLN A 13 -3.96 -4.49 18.70
N SER A 14 -3.67 -3.24 18.34
CA SER A 14 -2.85 -2.81 17.20
C SER A 14 -2.76 -3.80 16.02
N SER A 15 -3.90 -4.23 15.48
CA SER A 15 -3.95 -5.06 14.26
C SER A 15 -3.71 -4.20 13.01
N GLY A 16 -3.93 -2.89 13.10
CA GLY A 16 -3.72 -1.94 12.00
C GLY A 16 -2.24 -1.72 11.64
N GLY A 17 -1.30 -1.86 12.58
CA GLY A 17 0.11 -1.53 12.34
C GLY A 17 0.77 -2.41 11.29
N VAL A 18 0.56 -3.73 11.36
CA VAL A 18 1.15 -4.69 10.41
C VAL A 18 0.57 -4.49 9.01
N VAL A 19 -0.74 -4.25 8.92
CA VAL A 19 -1.41 -4.01 7.64
C VAL A 19 -0.86 -2.75 6.96
N THR A 20 -0.63 -1.67 7.72
CA THR A 20 -0.01 -0.44 7.20
C THR A 20 1.39 -0.69 6.66
N VAL A 21 2.23 -1.41 7.42
CA VAL A 21 3.60 -1.73 7.00
C VAL A 21 3.61 -2.57 5.72
N VAL A 22 2.81 -3.64 5.66
CA VAL A 22 2.70 -4.49 4.46
C VAL A 22 2.21 -3.68 3.27
N SER A 23 1.21 -2.82 3.45
CA SER A 23 0.68 -1.96 2.38
C SER A 23 1.74 -0.99 1.85
N LEU A 24 2.53 -0.40 2.75
CA LEU A 24 3.62 0.51 2.41
C LEU A 24 4.71 -0.22 1.62
N VAL A 25 5.13 -1.41 2.06
CA VAL A 25 6.15 -2.21 1.37
C VAL A 25 5.66 -2.62 -0.03
N VAL A 26 4.42 -3.11 -0.14
CA VAL A 26 3.84 -3.51 -1.44
C VAL A 26 3.75 -2.31 -2.39
N SER A 27 3.29 -1.17 -1.88
CA SER A 27 3.22 0.09 -2.63
C SER A 27 4.59 0.55 -3.14
N LEU A 28 5.60 0.51 -2.27
CA LEU A 28 6.98 0.88 -2.61
C LEU A 28 7.53 -0.02 -3.72
N VAL A 29 7.31 -1.33 -3.63
CA VAL A 29 7.75 -2.29 -4.65
C VAL A 29 7.02 -2.06 -5.97
N LEU A 30 5.70 -1.84 -5.96
CA LEU A 30 4.95 -1.51 -7.19
C LEU A 30 5.43 -0.21 -7.83
N PHE A 31 5.72 0.81 -7.02
CA PHE A 31 6.19 2.09 -7.51
C PHE A 31 7.58 1.99 -8.16
N ILE A 32 8.54 1.38 -7.45
CA ILE A 32 9.90 1.17 -7.97
C ILE A 32 9.87 0.24 -9.20
N GLY A 33 9.08 -0.83 -9.14
CA GLY A 33 8.86 -1.73 -10.27
C GLY A 33 8.32 -0.99 -11.50
N GLY A 34 7.30 -0.17 -11.34
CA GLY A 34 6.74 0.64 -12.42
C GLY A 34 7.74 1.64 -13.02
N MET A 35 8.53 2.30 -12.16
CA MET A 35 9.62 3.19 -12.60
C MET A 35 10.70 2.45 -13.39
N TYR A 36 11.04 1.23 -12.98
CA TYR A 36 11.97 0.37 -13.71
C TYR A 36 11.40 -0.05 -15.07
N LEU A 37 10.11 -0.41 -15.13
CA LEU A 37 9.42 -0.76 -16.37
C LEU A 37 9.41 0.39 -17.38
N PHE A 38 9.31 1.65 -16.92
CA PHE A 38 9.44 2.80 -17.82
C PHE A 38 10.81 2.91 -18.49
N GLY A 39 11.89 2.64 -17.76
CA GLY A 39 13.23 2.58 -18.34
C GLY A 39 13.37 1.43 -19.33
N LEU A 40 12.83 0.27 -18.96
CA LEU A 40 12.80 -0.95 -19.80
C LEU A 40 12.04 -0.75 -21.11
N ALA A 41 10.99 0.08 -21.12
CA ALA A 41 10.20 0.39 -22.32
C ALA A 41 11.05 0.99 -23.46
N PHE A 42 12.10 1.74 -23.13
CA PHE A 42 13.01 2.32 -24.13
C PHE A 42 14.06 1.34 -24.64
N GLN A 43 14.24 0.21 -23.95
CA GLN A 43 15.20 -0.82 -24.33
C GLN A 43 14.62 -1.85 -25.31
N PHE A 44 13.29 -1.96 -25.36
CA PHE A 44 12.56 -2.91 -26.21
C PHE A 44 11.60 -2.17 -27.16
N PRO A 45 12.09 -1.70 -28.33
CA PRO A 45 11.30 -0.86 -29.24
C PRO A 45 10.06 -1.56 -29.81
N ASP A 46 10.08 -2.87 -29.99
CA ASP A 46 8.94 -3.65 -30.50
C ASP A 46 7.73 -3.67 -29.53
N PHE A 47 7.98 -3.56 -28.22
CA PHE A 47 6.95 -3.64 -27.18
C PHE A 47 6.93 -2.43 -26.25
N GLY A 48 7.64 -1.35 -26.61
CA GLY A 48 7.86 -0.21 -25.73
C GLY A 48 6.57 0.43 -25.25
N THR A 49 5.55 0.54 -26.10
CA THR A 49 4.24 1.10 -25.73
C THR A 49 3.50 0.24 -24.70
N LEU A 50 3.57 -1.10 -24.84
CA LEU A 50 2.96 -2.05 -23.91
C LEU A 50 3.67 -2.02 -22.56
N ILE A 51 5.01 -2.07 -22.58
CA ILE A 51 5.84 -2.04 -21.36
C ILE A 51 5.65 -0.70 -20.64
N PHE A 52 5.65 0.42 -21.37
CA PHE A 52 5.37 1.75 -20.81
C PHE A 52 3.99 1.82 -20.17
N SER A 53 2.94 1.36 -20.86
CA SER A 53 1.58 1.35 -20.31
C SER A 53 1.45 0.48 -19.05
N SER A 54 2.15 -0.66 -18.99
CA SER A 54 2.17 -1.51 -17.81
C SER A 54 2.91 -0.87 -16.62
N GLY A 55 4.00 -0.14 -16.89
CA GLY A 55 4.69 0.69 -15.90
C GLY A 55 3.78 1.79 -15.34
N LEU A 56 3.00 2.45 -16.21
CA LEU A 56 2.02 3.45 -15.81
C LEU A 56 0.98 2.87 -14.85
N VAL A 57 0.39 1.72 -15.20
CA VAL A 57 -0.59 1.04 -14.36
C VAL A 57 0.03 0.61 -13.03
N ALA A 58 1.26 0.07 -13.04
CA ALA A 58 1.96 -0.33 -11.83
C ALA A 58 2.25 0.85 -10.88
N VAL A 59 2.68 2.01 -11.41
CA VAL A 59 2.87 3.24 -10.63
C VAL A 59 1.54 3.75 -10.07
N CYS A 60 0.48 3.79 -10.88
CA CYS A 60 -0.84 4.22 -10.43
C CYS A 60 -1.37 3.34 -9.29
N LEU A 61 -1.26 2.02 -9.42
CA LEU A 61 -1.65 1.08 -8.36
C LEU A 61 -0.76 1.23 -7.12
N GLY A 62 0.55 1.40 -7.31
CA GLY A 62 1.50 1.65 -6.25
C GLY A 62 1.11 2.87 -5.40
N VAL A 63 0.73 3.99 -6.01
CA VAL A 63 0.31 5.20 -5.29
C VAL A 63 -1.09 5.08 -4.69
N PHE A 64 -1.99 4.33 -5.33
CA PHE A 64 -3.39 4.19 -4.89
C PHE A 64 -3.55 3.38 -3.59
N ILE A 65 -2.73 2.33 -3.41
CA ILE A 65 -2.76 1.46 -2.21
C ILE A 65 -2.58 2.23 -0.89
N PRO A 66 -1.52 3.03 -0.69
CA PRO A 66 -1.32 3.77 0.56
C PRO A 66 -2.38 4.86 0.76
N LEU A 67 -2.87 5.49 -0.31
CA LEU A 67 -3.93 6.50 -0.23
C LEU A 67 -5.25 5.93 0.32
N GLN A 68 -5.60 4.69 -0.07
CA GLN A 68 -6.78 4.03 0.50
C GLN A 68 -6.56 3.55 1.93
N VAL A 69 -5.35 3.08 2.26
CA VAL A 69 -5.02 2.58 3.61
C VAL A 69 -4.93 3.72 4.63
N LEU A 70 -4.28 4.84 4.30
CA LEU A 70 -4.25 6.03 5.17
C LEU A 70 -5.67 6.57 5.42
N ARG A 71 -6.52 6.61 4.38
CA ARG A 71 -7.92 7.05 4.52
C ARG A 71 -8.76 6.14 5.42
N HIS A 72 -8.49 4.84 5.45
CA HIS A 72 -9.22 3.91 6.31
C HIS A 72 -8.80 4.02 7.78
N VAL A 73 -7.56 4.44 8.04
CA VAL A 73 -7.03 4.56 9.41
C VAL A 73 -7.44 5.88 10.08
N ASP A 74 -7.51 7.01 9.35
CA ASP A 74 -7.97 8.31 9.89
C ASP A 74 -9.51 8.43 10.00
N GLY A 75 -10.26 7.49 9.42
CA GLY A 75 -11.72 7.51 9.37
C GLY A 75 -12.47 6.78 10.49
N ALA A 76 -11.78 6.34 11.54
CA ALA A 76 -12.34 5.56 12.66
C ALA A 76 -12.23 6.29 14.01
#